data_AF-A0A4Y9QXG8-F1
#
_entry.id   AF-A0A4Y9QXG8-F1
#
_cell.length_a   1.000
_cell.length_b   1.000
_cell.length_c   1.000
_cell.angle_alpha   90.00
_cell.angle_beta   90.00
_cell.angle_gamma   90.00
#
_symmetry.space_group_name_H-M   'P 1'
#
loop_
_entity.id
_entity.type
_entity.pdbx_description
1 polymer ?
#
loop_
_entity_poly.entity_id
_entity_poly.type
_entity_poly.pdbx_seq_one_letter_code
_entity_poly.pdbx_strand_id
1 'polypeptide(L)'
;MKKYLFKWILLLTSGFLLVSCTDGEDLEPDDQQQLTNDLNFPFTLSGDESSYVMEIDGVEVSNYAEILNTLNVDKSISVNFWGPSNDFNFGGFNWIPLGTGTYEAGHDLGPGNGTFGNNLFMVAFVKKDGVKYHAYSAHEYGFLEEERIPGSSATVKIITFEGKQTTYSFLNGTFSQFIGTVEGQFAGTFKTKDGKEVKVTKGQFRIVQKLPPGAVPVD
;
A
#
# COMPACT_ATOMS: atom_id res chain seq x y z
N MET A 1 65.22 -31.20 -11.77
CA MET A 1 64.21 -30.96 -12.83
C MET A 1 62.86 -31.65 -12.50
N LYS A 2 62.17 -31.22 -11.44
CA LYS A 2 60.79 -31.70 -11.11
C LYS A 2 59.92 -30.64 -10.42
N LYS A 3 60.33 -29.36 -10.47
CA LYS A 3 59.58 -28.22 -9.90
C LYS A 3 59.14 -27.19 -10.95
N TYR A 4 59.44 -27.42 -12.22
CA TYR A 4 59.11 -26.50 -13.31
C TYR A 4 57.97 -26.99 -14.23
N LEU A 5 57.52 -28.24 -14.11
CA LEU A 5 56.37 -28.74 -14.90
C LEU A 5 55.00 -28.43 -14.26
N PHE A 6 54.95 -28.18 -12.95
CA PHE A 6 53.66 -27.98 -12.26
C PHE A 6 53.16 -26.52 -12.28
N LYS A 7 53.96 -25.58 -12.80
CA LYS A 7 53.57 -24.16 -12.91
C LYS A 7 53.01 -23.76 -14.28
N TRP A 8 53.04 -24.65 -15.28
CA TRP A 8 52.47 -24.38 -16.60
C TRP A 8 51.03 -24.89 -16.77
N ILE A 9 50.63 -25.88 -15.98
CA ILE A 9 49.23 -26.38 -15.99
C ILE A 9 48.30 -25.40 -15.27
N LEU A 10 48.80 -24.62 -14.31
CA LEU A 10 48.01 -23.60 -13.59
C LEU A 10 47.93 -22.25 -14.32
N LEU A 11 48.71 -22.04 -15.39
CA LEU A 11 48.66 -20.83 -16.21
C LEU A 11 47.78 -21.01 -17.47
N LEU A 12 47.45 -22.26 -17.83
CA LEU A 12 46.61 -22.60 -18.98
C LEU A 12 45.10 -22.66 -18.64
N THR A 13 44.73 -22.72 -17.37
CA THR A 13 43.32 -22.64 -16.93
C THR A 13 42.85 -21.21 -16.62
N SER A 14 43.75 -20.22 -16.65
CA SER A 14 43.46 -18.82 -16.32
C SER A 14 43.22 -17.91 -17.54
N GLY A 15 43.17 -18.47 -18.76
CA GLY A 15 43.18 -17.69 -20.00
C GLY A 15 42.14 -18.08 -21.06
N PHE A 16 41.14 -18.90 -20.72
CA PHE A 16 40.16 -19.43 -21.70
C PHE A 16 38.69 -19.29 -21.27
N LEU A 17 38.36 -18.25 -20.48
CA LEU A 17 36.96 -17.86 -20.20
C LEU A 17 36.75 -16.35 -20.32
N LEU A 18 37.57 -15.68 -21.13
CA LEU A 18 37.26 -14.35 -21.64
C LEU A 18 37.08 -14.50 -23.15
N VAL A 19 35.98 -13.93 -23.64
CA VAL A 19 35.47 -13.92 -25.02
C VAL A 19 34.60 -15.11 -25.41
N SER A 20 33.40 -15.16 -24.81
CA SER A 20 32.19 -15.25 -25.63
C SER A 20 31.28 -14.10 -25.21
N CYS A 21 31.41 -12.99 -25.94
CA CYS A 21 30.37 -11.98 -25.98
C CYS A 21 29.12 -12.64 -26.56
N THR A 22 28.10 -12.83 -25.74
CA THR A 22 26.73 -12.75 -26.21
C THR A 22 26.22 -11.39 -25.73
N ASP A 23 25.65 -10.67 -26.68
CA ASP A 23 25.21 -9.29 -26.58
C ASP A 23 24.35 -9.03 -25.34
N GLY A 24 24.43 -7.79 -24.86
CA GLY A 24 23.58 -7.32 -23.78
C GLY A 24 22.12 -7.59 -24.09
N GLU A 25 21.53 -8.48 -23.30
CA GLU A 25 20.12 -8.39 -23.00
C GLU A 25 20.04 -7.41 -21.83
N ASP A 26 19.61 -6.19 -22.17
CA ASP A 26 18.98 -5.29 -21.23
C ASP A 26 18.07 -6.13 -20.31
N LEU A 27 18.29 -6.03 -19.00
CA LEU A 27 17.28 -6.45 -18.04
C LEU A 27 16.06 -5.58 -18.32
N GLU A 28 15.13 -6.10 -19.13
CA GLU A 28 13.84 -5.48 -19.34
C GLU A 28 13.21 -5.24 -17.95
N PRO A 29 12.69 -4.03 -17.68
CA PRO A 29 12.00 -3.74 -16.44
C PRO A 29 10.61 -4.37 -16.53
N ASP A 30 10.52 -5.70 -16.48
CA ASP A 30 9.25 -6.40 -16.51
C ASP A 30 9.39 -7.84 -15.96
N ASP A 31 9.83 -7.96 -14.71
CA ASP A 31 9.21 -8.97 -13.85
C ASP A 31 7.80 -8.46 -13.48
N GLN A 32 6.91 -8.45 -14.47
CA GLN A 32 5.46 -8.43 -14.23
C GLN A 32 5.09 -9.76 -13.57
N GLN A 33 5.34 -9.89 -12.27
CA GLN A 33 4.39 -10.60 -11.45
C GLN A 33 3.12 -9.75 -11.38
N GLN A 34 2.34 -9.81 -12.46
CA GLN A 34 0.93 -9.53 -12.41
C GLN A 34 0.31 -10.68 -11.58
N LEU A 35 0.44 -10.58 -10.26
CA LEU A 35 -0.39 -11.31 -9.32
C LEU A 35 -1.81 -10.81 -9.60
N THR A 36 -2.55 -11.56 -10.41
CA THR A 36 -3.96 -11.32 -10.72
C THR A 36 -4.81 -11.67 -9.50
N ASN A 37 -4.63 -10.94 -8.41
CA ASN A 37 -5.67 -10.75 -7.40
C ASN A 37 -6.68 -9.76 -7.97
N ASP A 38 -7.25 -10.09 -9.13
CA ASP A 38 -8.27 -9.26 -9.75
C ASP A 38 -9.52 -9.34 -8.87
N LEU A 39 -9.76 -8.24 -8.16
CA LEU A 39 -10.97 -8.02 -7.39
C LEU A 39 -12.16 -8.06 -8.36
N ASN A 40 -12.82 -9.22 -8.40
CA ASN A 40 -13.85 -9.53 -9.39
C ASN A 40 -15.26 -9.26 -8.84
N PHE A 41 -15.53 -8.00 -8.55
CA PHE A 41 -16.86 -7.50 -8.21
C PHE A 41 -17.05 -6.09 -8.78
N PRO A 42 -18.29 -5.68 -9.13
CA PRO A 42 -18.53 -4.36 -9.68
C PRO A 42 -18.34 -3.27 -8.61
N PHE A 43 -17.76 -2.13 -8.99
CA PHE A 43 -17.76 -0.93 -8.16
C PHE A 43 -19.14 -0.24 -8.22
N THR A 44 -19.71 0.09 -7.07
CA THR A 44 -21.11 0.57 -6.97
C THR A 44 -21.25 1.92 -6.27
N LEU A 45 -20.21 2.40 -5.57
CA LEU A 45 -20.25 3.71 -4.91
C LEU A 45 -20.26 4.85 -5.94
N SER A 46 -21.12 5.84 -5.71
CA SER A 46 -21.29 6.99 -6.61
C SER A 46 -21.67 8.25 -5.82
N GLY A 47 -21.70 9.40 -6.50
CA GLY A 47 -22.08 10.68 -5.90
C GLY A 47 -20.90 11.53 -5.42
N ASP A 48 -21.19 12.53 -4.60
CA ASP A 48 -20.22 13.52 -4.12
C ASP A 48 -19.74 13.27 -2.68
N GLU A 49 -20.22 12.21 -2.03
CA GLU A 49 -19.94 11.92 -0.62
C GLU A 49 -18.83 10.88 -0.46
N SER A 50 -17.96 11.09 0.53
CA SER A 50 -16.95 10.10 0.90
C SER A 50 -17.57 8.99 1.75
N SER A 51 -17.39 7.75 1.33
CA SER A 51 -17.95 6.57 1.98
C SER A 51 -17.14 5.31 1.71
N TYR A 52 -17.34 4.30 2.54
CA TYR A 52 -16.95 2.92 2.25
C TYR A 52 -18.12 1.98 2.50
N VAL A 53 -18.08 0.84 1.84
CA VAL A 53 -18.89 -0.34 2.12
C VAL A 53 -17.94 -1.54 2.12
N MET A 54 -18.05 -2.44 3.09
CA MET A 54 -17.33 -3.70 3.05
C MET A 54 -18.11 -4.85 3.69
N GLU A 55 -17.95 -6.04 3.13
CA GLU A 55 -18.50 -7.28 3.69
C GLU A 55 -17.41 -7.98 4.52
N ILE A 56 -17.58 -8.04 5.86
CA ILE A 56 -16.70 -8.76 6.80
C ILE A 56 -17.40 -10.04 7.24
N ASP A 57 -16.83 -11.20 6.91
CA ASP A 57 -17.39 -12.53 7.22
C ASP A 57 -18.88 -12.67 6.82
N GLY A 58 -19.29 -12.04 5.72
CA GLY A 58 -20.66 -12.05 5.21
C GLY A 58 -21.58 -10.98 5.81
N VAL A 59 -21.09 -10.13 6.72
CA VAL A 59 -21.84 -8.99 7.28
C VAL A 59 -21.38 -7.70 6.62
N GLU A 60 -22.30 -6.98 6.00
CA GLU A 60 -22.03 -5.67 5.40
C GLU A 60 -21.93 -4.58 6.47
N VAL A 61 -20.91 -3.74 6.35
CA VAL A 61 -20.70 -2.53 7.14
C VAL A 61 -20.37 -1.37 6.21
N SER A 62 -20.87 -0.18 6.54
CA SER A 62 -20.67 1.01 5.72
C SER A 62 -20.62 2.26 6.58
N ASN A 63 -19.77 3.21 6.23
CA ASN A 63 -19.71 4.52 6.89
C ASN A 63 -18.87 5.51 6.06
N TYR A 64 -18.44 6.61 6.67
CA TYR A 64 -17.54 7.60 6.10
C TYR A 64 -16.11 7.05 5.91
N ALA A 65 -15.49 7.44 4.80
CA ALA A 65 -14.09 7.19 4.49
C ALA A 65 -13.35 8.52 4.27
N GLU A 66 -12.06 8.58 4.60
CA GLU A 66 -11.24 9.77 4.35
C GLU A 66 -9.79 9.40 4.04
N ILE A 67 -9.07 10.35 3.44
CA ILE A 67 -7.62 10.27 3.34
C ILE A 67 -7.01 10.92 4.59
N LEU A 68 -6.15 10.19 5.27
CA LEU A 68 -5.36 10.71 6.37
C LEU A 68 -4.15 11.47 5.83
N ASN A 69 -3.84 12.59 6.50
CA ASN A 69 -2.60 13.29 6.25
C ASN A 69 -1.40 12.42 6.63
N THR A 70 -0.34 12.56 5.84
CA THR A 70 0.88 11.77 5.96
C THR A 70 2.10 12.66 5.75
N LEU A 71 3.25 12.26 6.31
CA LEU A 71 4.54 12.89 6.01
C LEU A 71 5.17 12.36 4.71
N ASN A 72 4.53 11.39 4.05
CA ASN A 72 5.02 10.71 2.85
C ASN A 72 4.09 10.95 1.66
N VAL A 73 3.67 12.21 1.48
CA VAL A 73 2.67 12.66 0.49
C VAL A 73 3.10 12.46 -0.96
N ASP A 74 4.40 12.36 -1.21
CA ASP A 74 5.02 12.12 -2.52
C ASP A 74 5.06 10.62 -2.88
N LYS A 75 4.75 9.74 -1.93
CA LYS A 75 4.84 8.28 -2.09
C LYS A 75 3.50 7.58 -1.98
N SER A 76 2.60 8.09 -1.14
CA SER A 76 1.41 7.34 -0.76
C SER A 76 0.26 8.20 -0.23
N ILE A 77 -0.92 7.60 -0.22
CA ILE A 77 -2.05 8.00 0.61
C ILE A 77 -2.32 6.95 1.69
N SER A 78 -2.95 7.37 2.78
CA SER A 78 -3.54 6.45 3.76
C SER A 78 -5.04 6.70 3.80
N VAL A 79 -5.83 5.63 3.76
CA VAL A 79 -7.28 5.68 3.80
C VAL A 79 -7.76 5.20 5.17
N ASN A 80 -8.60 5.98 5.83
CA ASN A 80 -9.25 5.63 7.09
C ASN A 80 -10.74 5.34 6.86
N PHE A 81 -11.23 4.30 7.52
CA PHE A 81 -12.62 3.90 7.56
C PHE A 81 -13.14 4.12 8.97
N TRP A 82 -14.18 4.94 9.10
CA TRP A 82 -14.78 5.26 10.38
C TRP A 82 -15.78 4.19 10.82
N GLY A 83 -15.78 3.87 12.10
CA GLY A 83 -16.72 2.88 12.64
C GLY A 83 -18.02 3.51 13.09
N PRO A 84 -19.06 2.69 13.32
CA PRO A 84 -20.26 3.16 14.00
C PRO A 84 -19.91 3.71 15.39
N SER A 85 -20.60 4.76 15.83
CA SER A 85 -20.52 5.30 17.20
C SER A 85 -19.15 5.87 17.63
N ASN A 86 -18.62 6.86 16.89
CA ASN A 86 -17.36 7.57 17.21
C ASN A 86 -16.11 6.68 17.29
N ASP A 87 -16.09 5.51 16.64
CA ASP A 87 -14.84 4.75 16.49
C ASP A 87 -13.99 5.40 15.39
N PHE A 88 -13.03 6.23 15.85
CA PHE A 88 -12.11 6.98 15.02
C PHE A 88 -11.22 6.11 14.11
N ASN A 89 -10.98 4.85 14.45
CA ASN A 89 -9.98 4.02 13.77
C ASN A 89 -10.51 2.60 13.55
N PHE A 90 -11.63 2.45 12.84
CA PHE A 90 -12.31 1.18 12.65
C PHE A 90 -11.62 0.27 11.64
N GLY A 91 -11.12 0.83 10.55
CA GLY A 91 -10.34 0.11 9.56
C GLY A 91 -9.59 1.07 8.66
N GLY A 92 -8.77 0.53 7.78
CA GLY A 92 -8.08 1.36 6.81
C GLY A 92 -6.89 0.69 6.17
N PHE A 93 -6.28 1.45 5.28
CA PHE A 93 -5.08 1.10 4.55
C PHE A 93 -4.06 2.22 4.73
N ASN A 94 -2.88 1.88 5.21
CA ASN A 94 -1.78 2.82 5.28
C ASN A 94 -0.83 2.57 4.11
N TRP A 95 -0.30 3.67 3.57
CA TRP A 95 0.76 3.66 2.55
C TRP A 95 0.34 3.00 1.23
N ILE A 96 -0.87 3.28 0.74
CA ILE A 96 -1.25 2.89 -0.62
C ILE A 96 -0.43 3.74 -1.60
N PRO A 97 0.27 3.14 -2.59
CA PRO A 97 0.98 3.90 -3.61
C PRO A 97 0.09 4.90 -4.36
N LEU A 98 0.69 6.00 -4.83
CA LEU A 98 -0.04 7.01 -5.60
C LEU A 98 -0.40 6.49 -7.00
N GLY A 99 -1.62 6.82 -7.44
CA GLY A 99 -2.10 6.50 -8.78
C GLY A 99 -3.04 5.30 -8.83
N THR A 100 -3.53 5.02 -10.03
CA THR A 100 -4.36 3.85 -10.32
C THR A 100 -3.49 2.59 -10.40
N GLY A 101 -4.00 1.47 -9.88
CA GLY A 101 -3.26 0.21 -9.88
C GLY A 101 -3.84 -0.81 -8.91
N THR A 102 -3.26 -2.00 -8.90
CA THR A 102 -3.58 -3.05 -7.92
C THR A 102 -2.36 -3.26 -7.02
N TYR A 103 -2.56 -3.12 -5.71
CA TYR A 103 -1.52 -3.14 -4.70
C TYR A 103 -1.83 -4.17 -3.63
N GLU A 104 -0.79 -4.81 -3.11
CA GLU A 104 -0.89 -5.82 -2.07
C GLU A 104 -0.36 -5.28 -0.74
N ALA A 105 -0.96 -5.69 0.37
CA ALA A 105 -0.40 -5.47 1.69
C ALA A 105 0.99 -6.14 1.76
N GLY A 106 1.99 -5.37 2.17
CA GLY A 106 3.40 -5.73 2.07
C GLY A 106 4.10 -5.18 0.83
N HIS A 107 3.43 -4.40 -0.02
CA HIS A 107 4.12 -3.62 -1.04
C HIS A 107 5.12 -2.67 -0.39
N ASP A 108 6.37 -2.69 -0.85
CA ASP A 108 7.47 -1.88 -0.31
C ASP A 108 7.55 -0.54 -1.07
N LEU A 109 7.40 0.57 -0.36
CA LEU A 109 7.50 1.93 -0.91
C LEU A 109 8.89 2.56 -0.68
N GLY A 110 9.84 1.76 -0.20
CA GLY A 110 11.18 2.16 0.20
C GLY A 110 11.20 2.97 1.51
N PRO A 111 12.31 3.66 1.80
CA PRO A 111 12.47 4.45 3.02
C PRO A 111 11.40 5.54 3.14
N GLY A 112 10.92 5.84 4.34
CA GLY A 112 9.94 6.90 4.54
C GLY A 112 10.06 7.61 5.88
N ASN A 113 9.37 8.74 5.99
CA ASN A 113 9.28 9.48 7.24
C ASN A 113 8.48 8.69 8.28
N GLY A 114 8.96 8.69 9.52
CA GLY A 114 8.31 8.02 10.64
C GLY A 114 8.67 6.54 10.84
N THR A 115 9.52 5.96 9.99
CA THR A 115 9.84 4.51 10.01
C THR A 115 11.07 4.12 10.84
N PHE A 116 11.71 5.08 11.52
CA PHE A 116 12.96 4.87 12.26
C PHE A 116 14.09 4.23 11.43
N GLY A 117 14.16 4.52 10.12
CA GLY A 117 15.18 4.00 9.21
C GLY A 117 14.76 2.74 8.45
N ASN A 118 13.53 2.25 8.64
CA ASN A 118 12.97 1.13 7.89
C ASN A 118 12.23 1.58 6.62
N ASN A 119 11.85 0.62 5.78
CA ASN A 119 10.97 0.88 4.66
C ASN A 119 9.51 1.01 5.11
N LEU A 120 8.74 1.79 4.34
CA LEU A 120 7.28 1.84 4.41
C LEU A 120 6.72 0.65 3.66
N PHE A 121 5.85 -0.10 4.32
CA PHE A 121 5.11 -1.17 3.69
C PHE A 121 3.63 -0.86 3.74
N MET A 122 2.93 -1.13 2.65
CA MET A 122 1.48 -1.04 2.65
C MET A 122 0.91 -2.00 3.70
N VAL A 123 0.15 -1.49 4.65
CA VAL A 123 -0.51 -2.31 5.68
C VAL A 123 -1.98 -1.98 5.74
N ALA A 124 -2.77 -2.91 6.26
CA ALA A 124 -4.18 -2.70 6.42
C ALA A 124 -4.67 -3.31 7.73
N PHE A 125 -5.78 -2.80 8.24
CA PHE A 125 -6.48 -3.46 9.32
C PHE A 125 -7.99 -3.22 9.22
N VAL A 126 -8.76 -4.10 9.85
CA VAL A 126 -10.20 -3.94 10.10
C VAL A 126 -10.51 -4.33 11.54
N LYS A 127 -11.53 -3.72 12.13
CA LYS A 127 -12.04 -4.13 13.43
C LYS A 127 -13.31 -4.95 13.27
N LYS A 128 -13.39 -6.02 14.07
CA LYS A 128 -14.62 -6.78 14.28
C LYS A 128 -14.73 -7.11 15.76
N ASP A 129 -15.91 -6.84 16.34
CA ASP A 129 -16.19 -7.08 17.76
C ASP A 129 -15.15 -6.45 18.71
N GLY A 130 -14.69 -5.24 18.38
CA GLY A 130 -13.67 -4.50 19.14
C GLY A 130 -12.23 -4.99 18.99
N VAL A 131 -11.99 -6.05 18.19
CA VAL A 131 -10.65 -6.61 17.95
C VAL A 131 -10.13 -6.13 16.60
N LYS A 132 -8.87 -5.67 16.55
CA LYS A 132 -8.17 -5.32 15.31
C LYS A 132 -7.58 -6.57 14.65
N TYR A 133 -7.86 -6.74 13.37
CA TYR A 133 -7.30 -7.77 12.50
C TYR A 133 -6.50 -7.09 11.41
N HIS A 134 -5.29 -7.56 11.16
CA HIS A 134 -4.30 -6.88 10.34
C HIS A 134 -3.98 -7.69 9.08
N ALA A 135 -3.64 -6.98 8.00
CA ALA A 135 -2.98 -7.53 6.83
C ALA A 135 -1.53 -7.04 6.77
N TYR A 136 -0.62 -7.96 6.50
CA TYR A 136 0.82 -7.78 6.53
C TYR A 136 1.43 -7.58 7.93
N SER A 137 1.16 -6.47 8.61
CA SER A 137 1.82 -6.12 9.88
C SER A 137 0.84 -5.42 10.83
N ALA A 138 1.04 -5.61 12.14
CA ALA A 138 0.37 -4.83 13.17
C ALA A 138 1.01 -3.45 13.40
N HIS A 139 2.16 -3.19 12.77
CA HIS A 139 2.84 -1.90 12.83
C HIS A 139 2.47 -1.01 11.64
N GLU A 140 1.91 0.16 11.94
CA GLU A 140 1.48 1.14 10.94
C GLU A 140 2.64 2.00 10.42
N TYR A 141 3.82 2.02 11.04
CA TYR A 141 4.91 2.96 10.72
C TYR A 141 6.21 2.26 10.31
N GLY A 142 6.12 1.42 9.28
CA GLY A 142 7.27 0.71 8.70
C GLY A 142 7.41 -0.73 9.20
N PHE A 143 8.48 -1.40 8.76
CA PHE A 143 8.65 -2.83 9.02
C PHE A 143 9.31 -3.12 10.36
N LEU A 144 8.63 -3.95 11.15
CA LEU A 144 9.18 -4.65 12.29
C LEU A 144 8.80 -6.13 12.14
N GLU A 145 9.79 -7.01 12.00
CA GLU A 145 9.54 -8.45 11.77
C GLU A 145 8.67 -9.06 12.88
N GLU A 146 8.87 -8.63 14.14
CA GLU A 146 8.07 -9.05 15.30
C GLU A 146 6.60 -8.60 15.26
N GLU A 147 6.28 -7.66 14.37
CA GLU A 147 4.93 -7.16 14.11
C GLU A 147 4.30 -7.79 12.87
N ARG A 148 5.04 -8.62 12.12
CA ARG A 148 4.51 -9.37 10.97
C ARG A 148 3.38 -10.28 11.41
N ILE A 149 2.36 -10.36 10.56
CA ILE A 149 1.18 -11.21 10.74
C ILE A 149 1.16 -12.30 9.65
N PRO A 150 1.74 -13.48 9.90
CA PRO A 150 1.85 -14.54 8.91
C PRO A 150 0.48 -15.00 8.37
N GLY A 151 0.42 -15.27 7.07
CA GLY A 151 -0.79 -15.77 6.41
C GLY A 151 -1.96 -14.78 6.37
N SER A 152 -1.72 -13.49 6.67
CA SER A 152 -2.63 -12.40 6.32
C SER A 152 -2.27 -11.78 4.97
N SER A 153 -3.28 -11.27 4.27
CA SER A 153 -3.14 -10.63 2.95
C SER A 153 -4.27 -9.63 2.73
N ALA A 154 -4.03 -8.60 1.93
CA ALA A 154 -5.08 -7.73 1.43
C ALA A 154 -4.66 -7.12 0.09
N THR A 155 -5.58 -7.06 -0.84
CA THR A 155 -5.43 -6.43 -2.14
C THR A 155 -6.26 -5.16 -2.16
N VAL A 156 -5.72 -4.07 -2.68
CA VAL A 156 -6.43 -2.84 -2.98
C VAL A 156 -6.25 -2.51 -4.44
N LYS A 157 -7.36 -2.34 -5.16
CA LYS A 157 -7.38 -1.84 -6.53
C LYS A 157 -7.87 -0.40 -6.53
N ILE A 158 -7.00 0.55 -6.89
CA ILE A 158 -7.37 1.93 -7.13
C ILE A 158 -7.88 2.06 -8.56
N ILE A 159 -9.15 2.44 -8.68
CA ILE A 159 -9.85 2.60 -9.96
C ILE A 159 -9.72 4.04 -10.45
N THR A 160 -9.88 4.99 -9.53
CA THR A 160 -9.79 6.43 -9.81
C THR A 160 -8.81 7.05 -8.83
N PHE A 161 -7.87 7.84 -9.36
CA PHE A 161 -6.93 8.64 -8.58
C PHE A 161 -6.78 10.00 -9.25
N GLU A 162 -7.62 10.94 -8.86
CA GLU A 162 -7.63 12.29 -9.41
C GLU A 162 -7.39 13.28 -8.27
N GLY A 163 -6.25 13.94 -8.24
CA GLY A 163 -5.96 14.91 -7.20
C GLY A 163 -4.51 14.93 -6.79
N LYS A 164 -4.21 15.70 -5.75
CA LYS A 164 -2.87 15.84 -5.20
C LYS A 164 -2.91 16.44 -3.81
N GLN A 165 -1.80 16.31 -3.09
CA GLN A 165 -1.53 17.15 -1.93
C GLN A 165 -1.61 18.62 -2.35
N THR A 166 -2.48 19.38 -1.68
CA THR A 166 -2.72 20.79 -1.98
C THR A 166 -2.60 21.57 -0.69
N THR A 167 -1.73 22.58 -0.71
CA THR A 167 -1.63 23.57 0.37
C THR A 167 -2.57 24.72 0.07
N TYR A 168 -3.34 25.17 1.06
CA TYR A 168 -4.27 26.29 0.90
C TYR A 168 -4.43 27.09 2.19
N SER A 169 -4.80 28.35 2.07
CA SER A 169 -5.19 29.22 3.17
C SER A 169 -6.70 29.24 3.36
N PHE A 170 -7.18 29.11 4.59
CA PHE A 170 -8.60 29.14 4.96
C PHE A 170 -8.77 29.59 6.41
N LEU A 171 -9.78 30.42 6.73
CA LEU A 171 -10.09 30.89 8.10
C LEU A 171 -8.84 31.27 8.94
N ASN A 172 -7.93 32.05 8.36
CA ASN A 172 -6.66 32.51 8.94
C ASN A 172 -5.61 31.41 9.25
N GLY A 173 -5.79 30.20 8.75
CA GLY A 173 -4.80 29.11 8.82
C GLY A 173 -4.29 28.70 7.44
N THR A 174 -3.15 28.00 7.42
CA THR A 174 -2.64 27.28 6.24
C THR A 174 -2.74 25.79 6.51
N PHE A 175 -3.38 25.09 5.59
CA PHE A 175 -3.61 23.64 5.65
C PHE A 175 -2.93 22.98 4.47
N SER A 176 -2.50 21.73 4.66
CA SER A 176 -1.98 20.89 3.58
C SER A 176 -2.66 19.54 3.69
N GLN A 177 -3.46 19.20 2.69
CA GLN A 177 -4.18 17.91 2.63
C GLN A 177 -4.37 17.47 1.17
N PHE A 178 -4.70 16.21 0.98
CA PHE A 178 -5.12 15.73 -0.33
C PHE A 178 -6.42 16.42 -0.76
N ILE A 179 -6.47 16.92 -2.00
CA ILE A 179 -7.69 17.44 -2.63
C ILE A 179 -7.87 16.66 -3.93
N GLY A 180 -9.04 16.04 -4.08
CA GLY A 180 -9.32 15.16 -5.21
C GLY A 180 -10.37 14.10 -4.94
N THR A 181 -10.48 13.17 -5.88
CA THR A 181 -11.31 11.97 -5.83
C THR A 181 -10.43 10.73 -5.88
N VAL A 182 -10.62 9.81 -4.93
CA VAL A 182 -10.01 8.47 -4.96
C VAL A 182 -11.08 7.42 -4.80
N GLU A 183 -11.08 6.43 -5.68
CA GLU A 183 -12.00 5.29 -5.65
C GLU A 183 -11.20 4.00 -5.67
N GLY A 184 -11.59 3.07 -4.80
CA GLY A 184 -10.91 1.79 -4.75
C GLY A 184 -11.81 0.65 -4.31
N GLN A 185 -11.35 -0.55 -4.65
CA GLN A 185 -11.89 -1.82 -4.22
C GLN A 185 -10.84 -2.53 -3.37
N PHE A 186 -11.29 -3.36 -2.44
CA PHE A 186 -10.37 -4.18 -1.66
C PHE A 186 -11.00 -5.49 -1.20
N ALA A 187 -10.16 -6.49 -0.99
CA ALA A 187 -10.50 -7.75 -0.35
C ALA A 187 -9.26 -8.32 0.34
N GLY A 188 -9.45 -9.22 1.30
CA GLY A 188 -8.31 -9.78 2.01
C GLY A 188 -8.68 -10.72 3.14
N THR A 189 -7.64 -11.36 3.67
CA THR A 189 -7.67 -12.17 4.88
C THR A 189 -6.88 -11.45 5.96
N PHE A 190 -7.57 -11.01 7.00
CA PHE A 190 -6.99 -10.21 8.08
C PHE A 190 -6.87 -11.07 9.33
N LYS A 191 -5.77 -10.93 10.07
CA LYS A 191 -5.48 -11.76 11.24
C LYS A 191 -5.01 -10.98 12.44
N THR A 192 -5.30 -11.50 13.61
CA THR A 192 -4.65 -11.07 14.86
C THR A 192 -3.31 -11.81 15.04
N LYS A 193 -2.47 -11.35 15.98
CA LYS A 193 -1.22 -12.05 16.34
C LYS A 193 -1.45 -13.47 16.89
N ASP A 194 -2.59 -13.71 17.56
CA ASP A 194 -2.99 -15.04 18.06
C ASP A 194 -3.65 -15.93 16.98
N GLY A 195 -3.72 -15.46 15.72
CA GLY A 195 -4.12 -16.27 14.57
C GLY A 195 -5.63 -16.33 14.30
N LYS A 196 -6.45 -15.52 14.98
CA LYS A 196 -7.87 -15.36 14.61
C LYS A 196 -7.96 -14.65 13.27
N GLU A 197 -8.96 -15.02 12.48
CA GLU A 197 -9.09 -14.60 11.10
C GLU A 197 -10.45 -13.98 10.85
N VAL A 198 -10.47 -12.92 10.03
CA VAL A 198 -11.68 -12.38 9.40
C VAL A 198 -11.39 -12.16 7.91
N LYS A 199 -12.43 -12.24 7.08
CA LYS A 199 -12.32 -12.03 5.65
C LYS A 199 -13.12 -10.83 5.22
N VAL A 200 -12.48 -9.96 4.45
CA VAL A 200 -13.17 -8.93 3.66
C VAL A 200 -13.29 -9.44 2.24
N THR A 201 -14.51 -9.60 1.74
CA THR A 201 -14.77 -10.19 0.42
C THR A 201 -15.17 -9.14 -0.62
N LYS A 202 -15.76 -8.02 -0.20
CA LYS A 202 -16.28 -6.96 -1.08
C LYS A 202 -16.11 -5.57 -0.46
N GLY A 203 -14.87 -5.13 -0.30
CA GLY A 203 -14.58 -3.76 0.16
C GLY A 203 -14.59 -2.77 -0.99
N GLN A 204 -15.18 -1.60 -0.77
CA GLN A 204 -15.17 -0.46 -1.69
C GLN A 204 -15.04 0.82 -0.89
N PHE A 205 -14.34 1.80 -1.44
CA PHE A 205 -14.33 3.16 -0.91
C PHE A 205 -14.36 4.18 -2.04
N ARG A 206 -15.02 5.30 -1.77
CA ARG A 206 -15.03 6.51 -2.59
C ARG A 206 -14.71 7.65 -1.65
N ILE A 207 -13.72 8.46 -1.96
CA ILE A 207 -13.33 9.62 -1.17
C ILE A 207 -13.33 10.81 -2.10
N VAL A 208 -14.14 11.82 -1.78
CA VAL A 208 -14.25 13.07 -2.53
C VAL A 208 -13.88 14.21 -1.58
N GLN A 209 -12.70 14.78 -1.78
CA GLN A 209 -12.19 15.87 -0.95
C GLN A 209 -12.03 17.12 -1.80
N LYS A 210 -12.90 18.11 -1.56
CA LYS A 210 -12.91 19.39 -2.28
C LYS A 210 -12.28 20.47 -1.42
N LEU A 211 -11.73 21.50 -2.06
CA LEU A 211 -11.32 22.71 -1.35
C LEU A 211 -12.55 23.31 -0.64
N PRO A 212 -12.42 23.71 0.65
CA PRO A 212 -13.49 24.43 1.33
C PRO A 212 -13.88 25.71 0.56
N PRO A 213 -15.16 26.09 0.53
CA PRO A 213 -15.57 27.37 -0.08
C PRO A 213 -14.81 28.55 0.54
N GLY A 214 -14.13 29.34 -0.30
CA GLY A 214 -13.31 30.47 0.14
C GLY A 214 -11.87 30.12 0.52
N ALA A 215 -11.45 28.85 0.42
CA ALA A 215 -10.05 28.49 0.49
C ALA A 215 -9.28 29.00 -0.74
N VAL A 216 -8.04 29.44 -0.53
CA VAL A 216 -7.16 29.93 -1.59
C VAL A 216 -5.93 29.03 -1.66
N PRO A 217 -5.68 28.32 -2.78
CA PRO A 217 -4.46 27.54 -2.96
C PRO A 217 -3.21 28.41 -2.75
N VAL A 218 -2.22 27.82 -2.09
CA VAL A 218 -0.89 28.41 -1.91
C VAL A 218 0.06 27.57 -2.76
N ASP A 219 0.74 28.22 -3.70
CA ASP A 219 1.76 27.60 -4.54
C ASP A 219 3.03 27.23 -3.75
#